data_AF-A0A1T4X6B6-F1
#
_entry.id   AF-A0A1T4X6B6-F1
#
_cell.length_a   1.000
_cell.length_b   1.000
_cell.length_c   1.000
_cell.angle_alpha   90.00
_cell.angle_beta   90.00
_cell.angle_gamma   90.00
#
_symmetry.space_group_name_H-M   'P 1'
#
loop_
_entity.id
_entity.type
_entity.pdbx_description
1 polymer ?
#
loop_
_entity_poly.entity_id
_entity_poly.type
_entity_poly.pdbx_seq_one_letter_code
_entity_poly.pdbx_strand_id
1 'polypeptide(L)'
;MKKEAKSLIIYNILFYIFIFIHRYYASDYVPQVLLYMFLAFSSIFLEESIKRKINKQKAYALFDFSIRMVTLIIHFVALVLNSNLIRINLATAGLFIINIIIEIDILMMVRNEKEDECETIKQVDLNKFIEDFKCKRLDFFVMGTELKDEVESLLETIELSGKNTIVMITLFILLFVSRFAKEHFFYFFLVTMLLIAFLFNLLFKLSHQIVCRIYNNNKFIRKRFIIDISTFTMGYTILLIHQVIFNGKMGTFGVSIDVVPIMLFIPIYKTKLIAKKKLESIYRKYKVRV
;
A
#
# COMPACT_ATOMS: atom_id res chain seq x y z
N MET A 1 1.63 11.40 15.97
CA MET A 1 0.49 10.74 16.63
C MET A 1 -0.61 11.66 17.16
N LYS A 2 -0.37 12.65 18.04
CA LYS A 2 -1.46 13.52 18.54
C LYS A 2 -2.21 14.26 17.42
N LYS A 3 -1.49 14.72 16.39
CA LYS A 3 -2.09 15.30 15.17
C LYS A 3 -2.82 14.25 14.33
N GLU A 4 -2.24 13.07 14.11
CA GLU A 4 -2.88 11.97 13.38
C GLU A 4 -4.18 11.50 14.08
N ALA A 5 -4.18 11.31 15.39
CA ALA A 5 -5.36 10.91 16.17
C ALA A 5 -6.49 11.95 16.08
N LYS A 6 -6.16 13.24 16.12
CA LYS A 6 -7.15 14.31 15.88
C LYS A 6 -7.69 14.29 14.45
N SER A 7 -6.82 14.05 13.47
CA SER A 7 -7.24 13.97 12.07
C SER A 7 -8.14 12.75 11.81
N LEU A 8 -7.94 11.65 12.57
CA LEU A 8 -8.70 10.42 12.42
C LEU A 8 -10.20 10.61 12.67
N ILE A 9 -10.57 11.44 13.66
CA ILE A 9 -11.97 11.84 13.93
C ILE A 9 -12.57 12.60 12.74
N ILE A 10 -11.82 13.54 12.17
CA ILE A 10 -12.28 14.32 11.01
C ILE A 10 -12.51 13.39 9.81
N TYR A 11 -11.56 12.50 9.54
CA TYR A 11 -11.66 11.53 8.45
C TYR A 11 -12.79 10.52 8.66
N ASN A 12 -13.10 10.18 9.90
CA ASN A 12 -14.24 9.33 10.24
C ASN A 12 -15.57 10.02 9.91
N ILE A 13 -15.75 11.26 10.36
CA ILE A 13 -16.94 12.06 10.06
C ILE A 13 -17.12 12.16 8.55
N LEU A 14 -16.03 12.47 7.82
CA LEU A 14 -16.08 12.54 6.36
C LEU A 14 -16.41 11.18 5.73
N PHE A 15 -15.81 10.07 6.19
CA PHE A 15 -16.14 8.72 5.71
C PHE A 15 -17.64 8.43 5.76
N TYR A 16 -18.28 8.69 6.90
CA TYR A 16 -19.72 8.44 7.07
C TYR A 16 -20.61 9.42 6.29
N ILE A 17 -20.19 10.70 6.16
CA ILE A 17 -20.87 11.66 5.27
C ILE A 17 -20.82 11.18 3.81
N PHE A 18 -19.67 10.70 3.34
CA PHE A 18 -19.53 10.21 1.96
C PHE A 18 -20.26 8.89 1.72
N ILE A 19 -20.41 8.02 2.73
CA ILE A 19 -21.33 6.87 2.64
C ILE A 19 -22.76 7.35 2.35
N PHE A 20 -23.22 8.35 3.08
CA PHE A 20 -24.56 8.90 2.89
C PHE A 20 -24.71 9.55 1.51
N ILE A 21 -23.77 10.40 1.10
CA ILE A 21 -23.79 11.06 -0.22
C ILE A 21 -23.74 10.03 -1.36
N HIS A 22 -22.82 9.06 -1.30
CA HIS A 22 -22.69 8.02 -2.33
C HIS A 22 -23.97 7.20 -2.50
N ARG A 23 -24.77 7.03 -1.44
CA ARG A 23 -26.04 6.30 -1.56
C ARG A 23 -27.04 7.02 -2.47
N TYR A 24 -27.07 8.36 -2.45
CA TYR A 24 -27.96 9.15 -3.32
C TYR A 24 -27.35 9.40 -4.72
N TYR A 25 -26.03 9.43 -4.81
CA TYR A 25 -25.27 9.62 -6.04
C TYR A 25 -24.47 8.37 -6.40
N ALA A 26 -25.11 7.20 -6.39
CA ALA A 26 -24.43 5.90 -6.53
C ALA A 26 -23.72 5.72 -7.88
N SER A 27 -24.14 6.47 -8.90
CA SER A 27 -23.51 6.51 -10.23
C SER A 27 -22.31 7.45 -10.32
N ASP A 28 -22.08 8.28 -9.30
CA ASP A 28 -20.95 9.21 -9.27
C ASP A 28 -19.73 8.54 -8.61
N TYR A 29 -18.61 8.56 -9.32
CA TYR A 29 -17.35 7.99 -8.85
C TYR A 29 -16.68 8.85 -7.77
N VAL A 30 -16.99 10.16 -7.70
CA VAL A 30 -16.33 11.09 -6.78
C VAL A 30 -16.60 10.73 -5.30
N PRO A 31 -17.85 10.52 -4.86
CA PRO A 31 -18.12 10.09 -3.48
C PRO A 31 -17.50 8.72 -3.15
N GLN A 32 -17.40 7.83 -4.13
CA GLN A 32 -16.83 6.49 -3.96
C GLN A 32 -15.31 6.55 -3.72
N VAL A 33 -14.60 7.35 -4.53
CA VAL A 33 -13.15 7.58 -4.36
C VAL A 33 -12.86 8.25 -3.02
N LEU A 34 -13.66 9.27 -2.65
CA LEU A 34 -13.52 9.97 -1.38
C LEU A 34 -13.69 9.02 -0.19
N LEU A 35 -14.70 8.16 -0.22
CA LEU A 35 -14.92 7.11 0.77
C LEU A 35 -13.71 6.19 0.94
N TYR A 36 -13.08 5.75 -0.16
CA TYR A 36 -11.87 4.92 -0.08
C TYR A 36 -10.64 5.69 0.42
N MET A 37 -10.51 6.97 0.09
CA MET A 37 -9.46 7.82 0.66
C MET A 37 -9.60 7.95 2.18
N PHE A 38 -10.82 8.15 2.70
CA PHE A 38 -11.05 8.25 4.14
C PHE A 38 -10.87 6.92 4.89
N LEU A 39 -11.14 5.79 4.22
CA LEU A 39 -10.81 4.46 4.72
C LEU A 39 -9.30 4.22 4.76
N ALA A 40 -8.55 4.70 3.75
CA ALA A 40 -7.10 4.58 3.74
C ALA A 40 -6.46 5.33 4.92
N PHE A 41 -7.03 6.46 5.37
CA PHE A 41 -6.52 7.20 6.52
C PHE A 41 -6.56 6.42 7.85
N SER A 42 -7.59 5.60 8.12
CA SER A 42 -7.57 4.75 9.31
C SER A 42 -6.52 3.64 9.22
N SER A 43 -6.23 3.15 8.02
CA SER A 43 -5.15 2.18 7.81
C SER A 43 -3.76 2.75 8.10
N ILE A 44 -3.52 4.04 7.78
CA ILE A 44 -2.27 4.74 8.11
C ILE A 44 -2.08 4.83 9.62
N PHE A 45 -3.13 5.16 10.36
CA PHE A 45 -3.07 5.23 11.82
C PHE A 45 -2.78 3.86 12.45
N LEU A 46 -3.46 2.81 11.97
CA LEU A 46 -3.20 1.43 12.37
C LEU A 46 -1.74 1.03 12.11
N GLU A 47 -1.18 1.39 10.96
CA GLU A 47 0.23 1.10 10.64
C GLU A 47 1.20 1.78 11.61
N GLU A 48 0.97 3.04 11.96
CA GLU A 48 1.80 3.79 12.91
C GLU A 48 1.67 3.21 14.34
N SER A 49 0.47 2.79 14.77
CA SER A 49 0.28 2.10 16.06
C SER A 49 1.01 0.75 16.10
N ILE A 50 1.00 -0.01 15.01
CA ILE A 50 1.75 -1.28 14.90
C ILE A 50 3.26 -1.03 14.99
N LYS A 51 3.75 0.02 14.33
CA LYS A 51 5.18 0.36 14.30
C LYS A 51 5.75 0.65 15.68
N ARG A 52 4.98 1.27 16.57
CA ARG A 52 5.38 1.58 17.96
C ARG A 52 5.20 0.42 18.95
N LYS A 53 4.66 -0.73 18.50
CA LYS A 53 4.45 -1.95 19.31
C LYS A 53 3.57 -1.76 20.56
N ILE A 54 2.67 -0.78 20.57
CA ILE A 54 1.77 -0.53 21.70
C ILE A 54 0.52 -1.39 21.54
N ASN A 55 0.50 -2.54 22.20
CA ASN A 55 -0.52 -3.59 22.00
C ASN A 55 -1.96 -3.08 22.18
N LYS A 56 -2.20 -2.20 23.17
CA LYS A 56 -3.53 -1.65 23.43
C LYS A 56 -4.00 -0.71 22.31
N GLN A 57 -3.15 0.23 21.88
CA GLN A 57 -3.47 1.12 20.74
C GLN A 57 -3.67 0.34 19.44
N LYS A 58 -2.84 -0.67 19.19
CA LYS A 58 -2.98 -1.57 18.04
C LYS A 58 -4.35 -2.24 17.99
N ALA A 59 -4.85 -2.72 19.14
CA ALA A 59 -6.16 -3.36 19.22
C ALA A 59 -7.29 -2.38 18.88
N TYR A 60 -7.25 -1.17 19.45
CA TYR A 60 -8.26 -0.14 19.19
C TYR A 60 -8.24 0.35 17.73
N ALA A 61 -7.05 0.59 17.16
CA ALA A 61 -6.92 0.99 15.76
C ALA A 61 -7.38 -0.12 14.79
N LEU A 62 -7.16 -1.39 15.15
CA LEU A 62 -7.64 -2.53 14.35
C LEU A 62 -9.16 -2.65 14.43
N PHE A 63 -9.74 -2.37 15.60
CA PHE A 63 -11.18 -2.38 15.80
C PHE A 63 -11.89 -1.24 15.05
N ASP A 64 -11.36 -0.01 15.10
CA ASP A 64 -11.84 1.12 14.27
C ASP A 64 -11.80 0.76 12.77
N PHE A 65 -10.66 0.27 12.28
CA PHE A 65 -10.54 -0.13 10.88
C PHE A 65 -11.56 -1.22 10.51
N SER A 66 -11.76 -2.21 11.39
CA SER A 66 -12.71 -3.31 11.16
C SER A 66 -14.16 -2.82 11.10
N ILE A 67 -14.56 -1.90 11.97
CA ILE A 67 -15.90 -1.31 11.94
C ILE A 67 -16.12 -0.57 10.62
N ARG A 68 -15.17 0.24 10.16
CA ARG A 68 -15.28 0.94 8.87
C ARG A 68 -15.40 -0.03 7.69
N MET A 69 -14.66 -1.15 7.72
CA MET A 69 -14.80 -2.22 6.72
C MET A 69 -16.18 -2.89 6.74
N VAL A 70 -16.73 -3.16 7.93
CA VAL A 70 -18.09 -3.71 8.07
C VAL A 70 -19.13 -2.72 7.55
N THR A 71 -19.02 -1.44 7.89
CA THR A 71 -19.91 -0.38 7.38
C THR A 71 -19.87 -0.32 5.84
N LEU A 72 -18.67 -0.42 5.26
CA LEU A 72 -18.48 -0.45 3.81
C LEU A 72 -19.19 -1.65 3.16
N ILE A 73 -19.04 -2.84 3.73
CA ILE A 73 -19.69 -4.06 3.24
C ILE A 73 -21.22 -3.92 3.31
N ILE A 74 -21.74 -3.45 4.45
CA ILE A 74 -23.18 -3.20 4.62
C ILE A 74 -23.70 -2.21 3.58
N HIS A 75 -22.94 -1.15 3.30
CA HIS A 75 -23.28 -0.14 2.29
C HIS A 75 -23.38 -0.74 0.87
N PHE A 76 -22.41 -1.54 0.46
CA PHE A 76 -22.45 -2.18 -0.87
C PHE A 76 -23.54 -3.25 -0.98
N VAL A 77 -23.72 -4.09 0.05
CA VAL A 77 -24.81 -5.08 0.10
C VAL A 77 -26.17 -4.39 -0.02
N ALA A 78 -26.34 -3.27 0.68
CA ALA A 78 -27.54 -2.47 0.62
C ALA A 78 -27.84 -1.90 -0.77
N LEU A 79 -26.80 -1.43 -1.48
CA LEU A 79 -26.91 -0.94 -2.86
C LEU A 79 -27.26 -2.05 -3.84
N VAL A 80 -26.70 -3.26 -3.67
CA VAL A 80 -27.01 -4.41 -4.54
C VAL A 80 -28.42 -4.92 -4.33
N LEU A 81 -28.84 -5.09 -3.07
CA LEU A 81 -30.08 -5.75 -2.71
C LEU A 81 -31.29 -4.81 -2.64
N ASN A 82 -31.14 -3.52 -2.99
CA ASN A 82 -32.17 -2.49 -2.85
C ASN A 82 -32.91 -2.54 -1.50
N SER A 83 -32.12 -2.72 -0.43
CA SER A 83 -32.63 -2.98 0.91
C SER A 83 -33.27 -1.74 1.55
N ASN A 84 -34.11 -1.94 2.58
CA ASN A 84 -34.83 -0.86 3.25
C ASN A 84 -33.87 0.19 3.85
N LEU A 85 -33.96 1.41 3.31
CA LEU A 85 -33.12 2.57 3.65
C LEU A 85 -33.08 2.88 5.15
N ILE A 86 -34.22 2.80 5.83
CA ILE A 86 -34.34 3.20 7.24
C ILE A 86 -33.50 2.27 8.12
N ARG A 87 -33.60 0.96 7.91
CA ARG A 87 -32.87 -0.04 8.71
C ARG A 87 -31.36 0.08 8.54
N ILE A 88 -30.91 0.35 7.31
CA ILE A 88 -29.49 0.44 7.02
C ILE A 88 -28.89 1.76 7.49
N ASN A 89 -29.65 2.86 7.38
CA ASN A 89 -29.23 4.15 7.93
C ASN A 89 -29.10 4.07 9.46
N LEU A 90 -30.03 3.39 10.14
CA LEU A 90 -29.92 3.12 11.58
C LEU A 90 -28.68 2.28 11.93
N ALA A 91 -28.42 1.20 11.20
CA ALA A 91 -27.23 0.39 11.41
C ALA A 91 -25.94 1.19 11.18
N THR A 92 -25.89 2.00 10.12
CA THR A 92 -24.75 2.86 9.78
C THR A 92 -24.51 3.93 10.85
N ALA A 93 -25.58 4.55 11.36
CA ALA A 93 -25.51 5.52 12.45
C ALA A 93 -25.03 4.88 13.76
N GLY A 94 -25.47 3.67 14.08
CA GLY A 94 -24.97 2.91 15.23
C GLY A 94 -23.46 2.64 15.12
N LEU A 95 -23.01 2.17 13.95
CA LEU A 95 -21.58 1.95 13.70
C LEU A 95 -20.76 3.25 13.77
N PHE A 96 -21.30 4.37 13.29
CA PHE A 96 -20.68 5.69 13.40
C PHE A 96 -20.43 6.10 14.86
N ILE A 97 -21.45 5.96 15.72
CA ILE A 97 -21.35 6.30 17.15
C ILE A 97 -20.28 5.44 17.83
N ILE A 98 -20.31 4.13 17.59
CA ILE A 98 -19.30 3.20 18.13
C ILE A 98 -17.91 3.63 17.68
N ASN A 99 -17.75 4.00 16.40
CA ASN A 99 -16.47 4.44 15.87
C ASN A 99 -15.97 5.71 16.57
N ILE A 100 -16.82 6.73 16.74
CA ILE A 100 -16.45 7.97 17.45
C ILE A 100 -16.00 7.68 18.89
N ILE A 101 -16.67 6.77 19.61
CA ILE A 101 -16.28 6.38 20.98
C ILE A 101 -14.86 5.80 20.99
N ILE A 102 -14.56 4.87 20.08
CA ILE A 102 -13.23 4.26 19.95
C ILE A 102 -12.16 5.32 19.65
N GLU A 103 -12.48 6.30 18.81
CA GLU A 103 -11.54 7.35 18.43
C GLU A 103 -11.25 8.32 19.57
N ILE A 104 -12.25 8.61 20.40
CA ILE A 104 -12.07 9.37 21.64
C ILE A 104 -11.15 8.61 22.59
N ASP A 105 -11.35 7.30 22.75
CA ASP A 105 -10.47 6.45 23.57
C ASP A 105 -9.03 6.43 23.03
N ILE A 106 -8.84 6.30 21.72
CA ILE A 106 -7.53 6.40 21.07
C ILE A 106 -6.90 7.75 21.39
N LEU A 107 -7.63 8.85 21.24
CA LEU A 107 -7.12 10.20 21.46
C LEU A 107 -6.69 10.42 22.92
N MET A 108 -7.45 9.88 23.88
CA MET A 108 -7.07 9.91 25.30
C MET A 108 -5.79 9.10 25.56
N MET A 109 -5.64 7.92 24.95
CA MET A 109 -4.42 7.12 25.09
C MET A 109 -3.19 7.85 24.52
N VAL A 110 -3.30 8.42 23.32
CA VAL A 110 -2.20 9.13 22.63
C VAL A 110 -1.81 10.42 23.36
N ARG A 111 -2.74 11.07 24.07
CA ARG A 111 -2.45 12.27 24.86
C ARG A 111 -1.45 12.01 25.98
N ASN A 112 -1.54 10.83 26.60
CA ASN A 112 -0.78 10.43 27.77
C ASN A 112 0.57 9.79 27.43
N GLU A 113 0.87 9.60 26.15
CA GLU A 113 2.15 9.05 25.71
C GLU A 113 3.24 10.11 25.69
N LYS A 114 4.41 9.74 26.22
CA LYS A 114 5.67 10.45 26.00
C LYS A 114 6.03 10.30 24.52
N GLU A 115 6.47 11.38 23.89
CA GLU A 115 6.91 11.33 22.50
C GLU A 115 8.16 10.44 22.41
N ASP A 116 7.95 9.21 21.92
CA ASP A 116 9.05 8.27 21.72
C ASP A 116 9.95 8.79 20.59
N GLU A 117 11.19 9.15 20.94
CA GLU A 117 12.25 9.69 20.09
C GLU A 117 12.83 8.63 19.15
N CYS A 118 12.01 7.92 18.39
CA CYS A 118 12.53 7.18 17.26
C CYS A 118 12.85 8.20 16.15
N GLU A 119 14.02 8.85 16.24
CA GLU A 119 14.50 9.81 15.24
C GLU A 119 14.32 9.21 13.85
N THR A 120 13.43 9.85 13.08
CA THR A 120 13.20 9.51 11.69
C THR A 120 14.41 9.99 10.91
N ILE A 121 15.17 9.06 10.33
CA ILE A 121 16.33 9.41 9.49
C ILE A 121 15.79 10.21 8.31
N LYS A 122 16.31 11.43 8.11
CA LYS A 122 15.91 12.24 6.97
C LYS A 122 16.41 11.56 5.70
N GLN A 123 15.58 11.55 4.66
CA GLN A 123 15.94 10.95 3.36
C GLN A 123 17.22 11.58 2.78
N VAL A 124 17.45 12.87 3.05
CA VAL A 124 18.65 13.62 2.63
C VAL A 124 19.91 12.99 3.23
N ASP A 125 19.89 12.62 4.51
CA ASP A 125 21.03 12.02 5.20
C ASP A 125 21.34 10.64 4.63
N LEU A 126 20.29 9.85 4.35
CA LEU A 126 20.43 8.53 3.72
C LEU A 126 21.01 8.65 2.30
N ASN A 127 20.56 9.62 1.51
CA ASN A 127 21.06 9.85 0.16
C ASN A 127 22.53 10.28 0.18
N LYS A 128 22.90 11.17 1.10
CA LYS A 128 24.29 11.59 1.29
C LYS A 128 25.18 10.41 1.68
N PHE A 129 24.73 9.55 2.58
CA PHE A 129 25.44 8.32 2.94
C PHE A 129 25.68 7.39 1.74
N ILE A 130 24.67 7.21 0.88
CA ILE A 130 24.80 6.43 -0.36
C ILE A 130 25.83 7.05 -1.31
N GLU A 131 25.78 8.38 -1.47
CA GLU A 131 26.71 9.11 -2.33
C GLU A 131 28.15 9.03 -1.81
N ASP A 132 28.34 9.24 -0.52
CA ASP A 132 29.66 9.12 0.13
C ASP A 132 30.20 7.69 0.04
N PHE A 133 29.34 6.67 0.13
CA PHE A 133 29.74 5.27 -0.12
C PHE A 133 30.22 5.05 -1.56
N LYS A 134 29.44 5.50 -2.56
CA LYS A 134 29.79 5.35 -3.98
C LYS A 134 31.07 6.12 -4.37
N CYS A 135 31.25 7.30 -3.80
CA CYS A 135 32.42 8.16 -4.02
C CYS A 135 33.64 7.73 -3.19
N LYS A 136 33.57 6.62 -2.44
CA LYS A 136 34.64 6.13 -1.55
C LYS A 136 35.11 7.18 -0.51
N ARG A 137 34.19 8.05 -0.09
CA ARG A 137 34.44 9.09 0.93
C ARG A 137 34.22 8.59 2.35
N LEU A 138 33.57 7.44 2.52
CA LEU A 138 33.41 6.79 3.81
C LEU A 138 34.69 6.09 4.22
N ASP A 139 34.98 6.11 5.52
CA ASP A 139 36.11 5.38 6.07
C ASP A 139 35.79 3.88 6.09
N PHE A 140 36.28 3.16 5.09
CA PHE A 140 36.08 1.73 4.96
C PHE A 140 36.82 0.91 6.02
N PHE A 141 37.86 1.48 6.65
CA PHE A 141 38.55 0.84 7.77
C PHE A 141 37.66 0.83 9.01
N VAL A 142 36.96 1.93 9.28
CA VAL A 142 35.96 2.05 10.36
C VAL A 142 34.68 1.26 10.07
N MET A 143 34.28 1.16 8.80
CA MET A 143 33.09 0.41 8.39
C MET A 143 33.27 -1.12 8.54
N GLY A 144 34.45 -1.64 8.21
CA GLY A 144 34.74 -3.08 8.16
C GLY A 144 34.26 -3.74 6.86
N THR A 145 34.93 -4.81 6.43
CA THR A 145 34.69 -5.50 5.14
C THR A 145 33.29 -6.10 5.04
N GLU A 146 32.81 -6.78 6.09
CA GLU A 146 31.48 -7.39 6.11
C GLU A 146 30.36 -6.36 5.91
N LEU A 147 30.49 -5.20 6.56
CA LEU A 147 29.49 -4.13 6.53
C LEU A 147 29.53 -3.40 5.17
N LYS A 148 30.71 -3.27 4.57
CA LYS A 148 30.89 -2.75 3.22
C LYS A 148 30.21 -3.65 2.19
N ASP A 149 30.44 -4.96 2.24
CA ASP A 149 29.84 -5.93 1.32
C ASP A 149 28.31 -5.96 1.48
N GLU A 150 27.81 -5.81 2.72
CA GLU A 150 26.38 -5.69 3.00
C GLU A 150 25.77 -4.43 2.37
N VAL A 151 26.45 -3.28 2.46
CA VAL A 151 26.00 -2.02 1.83
C VAL A 151 26.00 -2.14 0.31
N GLU A 152 27.05 -2.70 -0.29
CA GLU A 152 27.15 -2.88 -1.75
C GLU A 152 26.00 -3.76 -2.27
N SER A 153 25.77 -4.91 -1.63
CA SER A 153 24.64 -5.81 -1.95
C SER A 153 23.28 -5.12 -1.82
N LEU A 154 23.08 -4.28 -0.78
CA LEU A 154 21.85 -3.51 -0.61
C LEU A 154 21.67 -2.43 -1.67
N LEU A 155 22.73 -1.75 -2.08
CA LEU A 155 22.68 -0.73 -3.13
C LEU A 155 22.30 -1.36 -4.47
N GLU A 156 22.89 -2.49 -4.84
CA GLU A 156 22.49 -3.21 -6.05
C GLU A 156 21.02 -3.68 -5.96
N THR A 157 20.57 -4.11 -4.77
CA THR A 157 19.17 -4.50 -4.53
C THR A 157 18.22 -3.33 -4.72
N ILE A 158 18.60 -2.12 -4.29
CA ILE A 158 17.84 -0.89 -4.51
C ILE A 158 17.79 -0.55 -6.00
N GLU A 159 18.89 -0.71 -6.74
CA GLU A 159 18.93 -0.48 -8.18
C GLU A 159 18.02 -1.46 -8.94
N LEU A 160 18.09 -2.76 -8.62
CA LEU A 160 17.19 -3.78 -9.15
C LEU A 160 15.72 -3.47 -8.83
N SER A 161 15.45 -2.99 -7.61
CA SER A 161 14.12 -2.53 -7.20
C SER A 161 13.64 -1.33 -8.04
N GLY A 162 14.54 -0.41 -8.39
CA GLY A 162 14.29 0.69 -9.34
C GLY A 162 13.88 0.17 -10.71
N LYS A 163 14.65 -0.75 -11.30
CA LYS A 163 14.33 -1.42 -12.58
C LYS A 163 12.98 -2.13 -12.51
N ASN A 164 12.70 -2.82 -11.40
CA ASN A 164 11.41 -3.48 -11.17
C ASN A 164 10.24 -2.48 -11.11
N THR A 165 10.45 -1.27 -10.57
CA THR A 165 9.45 -0.19 -10.61
C THR A 165 9.14 0.27 -12.03
N ILE A 166 10.17 0.44 -12.86
CA ILE A 166 10.00 0.84 -14.26
C ILE A 166 9.14 -0.19 -14.99
N VAL A 167 9.43 -1.48 -14.83
CA VAL A 167 8.62 -2.56 -15.44
C VAL A 167 7.16 -2.50 -15.01
N MET A 168 6.88 -2.28 -13.71
CA MET A 168 5.50 -2.12 -13.24
C MET A 168 4.81 -0.90 -13.85
N ILE A 169 5.49 0.24 -13.95
CA ILE A 169 4.95 1.45 -14.59
C ILE A 169 4.62 1.16 -16.06
N THR A 170 5.53 0.50 -16.79
CA THR A 170 5.29 0.11 -18.18
C THR A 170 4.10 -0.83 -18.31
N LEU A 171 3.95 -1.80 -17.40
CA LEU A 171 2.77 -2.67 -17.34
C LEU A 171 1.47 -1.87 -17.14
N PHE A 172 1.45 -0.86 -16.27
CA PHE A 172 0.27 -0.01 -16.09
C PHE A 172 -0.04 0.82 -17.34
N ILE A 173 0.97 1.39 -17.99
CA ILE A 173 0.79 2.09 -19.27
C ILE A 173 0.18 1.16 -20.32
N LEU A 174 0.62 -0.10 -20.36
CA LEU A 174 0.09 -1.09 -21.30
C LEU A 174 -1.38 -1.45 -21.07
N LEU A 175 -1.96 -1.21 -19.90
CA LEU A 175 -3.41 -1.34 -19.70
C LEU A 175 -4.15 -0.35 -20.62
N PHE A 176 -3.73 0.91 -20.63
CA PHE A 176 -4.32 1.96 -21.48
C PHE A 176 -4.09 1.67 -22.96
N VAL A 177 -2.87 1.29 -23.33
CA VAL A 177 -2.53 0.95 -24.72
C VAL A 177 -3.32 -0.28 -25.18
N SER A 178 -3.48 -1.30 -24.34
CA SER A 178 -4.27 -2.50 -24.67
C SER A 178 -5.75 -2.19 -24.81
N ARG A 179 -6.31 -1.30 -23.98
CA ARG A 179 -7.68 -0.80 -24.13
C ARG A 179 -7.86 -0.12 -25.47
N PHE A 180 -7.01 0.85 -25.78
CA PHE A 180 -7.06 1.59 -27.04
C PHE A 180 -6.91 0.66 -28.25
N ALA A 181 -5.94 -0.27 -28.21
CA ALA A 181 -5.73 -1.25 -29.26
C ALA A 181 -6.93 -2.18 -29.42
N LYS A 182 -7.57 -2.63 -28.33
CA LYS A 182 -8.77 -3.46 -28.41
C LYS A 182 -9.95 -2.72 -29.06
N GLU A 183 -10.14 -1.44 -28.73
CA GLU A 183 -11.24 -0.62 -29.26
C GLU A 183 -11.06 -0.27 -30.74
N HIS A 184 -9.82 -0.02 -31.20
CA HIS A 184 -9.56 0.50 -32.55
C HIS A 184 -8.82 -0.46 -33.50
N PHE A 185 -8.03 -1.40 -32.99
CA PHE A 185 -7.08 -2.20 -33.75
C PHE A 185 -6.91 -3.63 -33.18
N PHE A 186 -7.88 -4.53 -33.44
CA PHE A 186 -7.92 -5.87 -32.83
C PHE A 186 -6.61 -6.68 -32.95
N TYR A 187 -5.91 -6.64 -34.09
CA TYR A 187 -4.62 -7.34 -34.24
C TYR A 187 -3.51 -6.78 -33.34
N PHE A 188 -3.51 -5.47 -33.07
CA PHE A 188 -2.56 -4.85 -32.16
C PHE A 188 -2.82 -5.23 -30.69
N PHE A 189 -4.05 -5.57 -30.33
CA PHE A 189 -4.36 -6.07 -28.98
C PHE A 189 -3.60 -7.37 -28.67
N LEU A 190 -3.43 -8.27 -29.65
CA LEU A 190 -2.64 -9.49 -29.43
C LEU A 190 -1.16 -9.17 -29.20
N VAL A 191 -0.62 -8.18 -29.91
CA VAL A 191 0.75 -7.68 -29.72
C VAL A 191 0.92 -7.09 -28.31
N THR A 192 -0.04 -6.31 -27.82
CA THR A 192 0.04 -5.76 -26.46
C THR A 192 -0.03 -6.86 -25.40
N MET A 193 -0.83 -7.91 -25.60
CA MET A 193 -0.88 -9.07 -24.70
C MET A 193 0.44 -9.85 -24.66
N LEU A 194 1.11 -10.04 -25.81
CA LEU A 194 2.46 -10.64 -25.86
C LEU A 194 3.48 -9.80 -25.11
N LEU A 195 3.44 -8.47 -25.28
CA LEU A 195 4.34 -7.55 -24.58
C LEU A 195 4.10 -7.56 -23.06
N ILE A 196 2.84 -7.64 -22.63
CA ILE A 196 2.48 -7.82 -21.22
C ILE A 196 3.10 -9.11 -20.67
N ALA A 197 2.94 -10.23 -21.38
CA ALA A 197 3.51 -11.51 -20.96
C ALA A 197 5.04 -11.47 -20.84
N PHE A 198 5.72 -10.82 -21.80
CA PHE A 198 7.16 -10.59 -21.75
C PHE A 198 7.57 -9.77 -20.52
N LEU A 199 6.88 -8.67 -20.23
CA LEU A 199 7.17 -7.83 -19.07
C LEU A 199 6.88 -8.53 -17.75
N PHE A 200 5.86 -9.39 -17.67
CA PHE A 200 5.64 -10.27 -16.52
C PHE A 200 6.83 -11.20 -16.26
N ASN A 201 7.38 -11.80 -17.32
CA ASN A 201 8.55 -12.65 -17.19
C ASN A 201 9.77 -11.85 -16.66
N LEU A 202 9.97 -10.63 -17.17
CA LEU A 202 11.01 -9.72 -16.67
C LEU A 202 10.78 -9.35 -15.19
N LEU A 203 9.54 -9.05 -14.81
CA LEU A 203 9.12 -8.75 -13.43
C LEU A 203 9.40 -9.93 -12.50
N PHE A 204 9.11 -11.17 -12.93
CA PHE A 204 9.41 -12.38 -12.16
C PHE A 204 10.90 -12.54 -11.92
N LYS A 205 11.72 -12.38 -12.97
CA LYS A 205 13.18 -12.48 -12.86
C LYS A 205 13.75 -11.44 -11.88
N LEU A 206 13.35 -10.18 -12.02
CA LEU A 206 13.80 -9.09 -11.14
C LEU A 206 13.33 -9.29 -9.70
N SER A 207 12.06 -9.66 -9.50
CA SER A 207 11.50 -9.87 -8.16
C SER A 207 12.15 -11.07 -7.45
N HIS A 208 12.47 -12.14 -8.18
CA HIS A 208 13.22 -13.27 -7.61
C HIS A 208 14.60 -12.83 -7.12
N GLN A 209 15.36 -12.11 -7.95
CA GLN A 209 16.68 -11.59 -7.59
C GLN A 209 16.61 -10.68 -6.33
N ILE A 210 15.61 -9.80 -6.26
CA ILE A 210 15.41 -8.92 -5.10
C ILE A 210 15.13 -9.73 -3.83
N VAL A 211 14.21 -10.71 -3.88
CA VAL A 211 13.86 -11.51 -2.70
C VAL A 211 15.04 -12.36 -2.23
N CYS A 212 15.79 -12.98 -3.14
CA CYS A 212 16.99 -13.76 -2.81
C CYS A 212 18.08 -12.90 -2.12
N ARG A 213 18.23 -11.64 -2.51
CA ARG A 213 19.21 -10.73 -1.89
C ARG A 213 18.75 -10.18 -0.54
N ILE A 214 17.43 -10.09 -0.31
CA ILE A 214 16.89 -9.59 0.97
C ILE A 214 16.84 -10.69 2.03
N TYR A 215 16.61 -11.95 1.66
CA TYR A 215 16.40 -13.04 2.61
C TYR A 215 17.44 -14.14 2.46
N ASN A 216 18.07 -14.55 3.55
CA ASN A 216 19.08 -15.60 3.54
C ASN A 216 18.48 -17.03 3.65
N ASN A 217 17.20 -17.15 4.02
CA ASN A 217 16.55 -18.43 4.24
C ASN A 217 15.66 -18.83 3.06
N ASN A 218 16.00 -19.93 2.41
CA ASN A 218 15.33 -20.46 1.21
C ASN A 218 13.81 -20.65 1.37
N LYS A 219 13.34 -21.09 2.56
CA LYS A 219 11.90 -21.26 2.80
C LYS A 219 11.15 -19.93 2.83
N PHE A 220 11.77 -18.90 3.43
CA PHE A 220 11.21 -17.55 3.45
C PHE A 220 11.30 -16.88 2.08
N ILE A 221 12.39 -17.08 1.33
CA ILE A 221 12.54 -16.61 -0.06
C ILE A 221 11.37 -17.12 -0.90
N ARG A 222 11.17 -18.44 -0.93
CA ARG A 222 10.13 -19.07 -1.76
C ARG A 222 8.74 -18.55 -1.40
N LYS A 223 8.41 -18.53 -0.10
CA LYS A 223 7.10 -18.05 0.36
C LYS A 223 6.88 -16.59 -0.01
N ARG A 224 7.88 -15.72 0.20
CA ARG A 224 7.76 -14.29 -0.07
C ARG A 224 7.62 -14.00 -1.56
N PHE A 225 8.44 -14.66 -2.38
CA PHE A 225 8.38 -14.54 -3.84
C PHE A 225 7.00 -14.96 -4.38
N ILE A 226 6.48 -16.12 -3.95
CA ILE A 226 5.15 -16.59 -4.36
C ILE A 226 4.08 -15.56 -4.00
N ILE A 227 4.10 -15.02 -2.77
CA ILE A 227 3.11 -14.02 -2.35
C ILE A 227 3.21 -12.78 -3.24
N ASP A 228 4.39 -12.17 -3.37
CA ASP A 228 4.56 -10.92 -4.11
C ASP A 228 4.14 -11.04 -5.58
N ILE A 229 4.50 -12.16 -6.22
CA ILE A 229 4.19 -12.42 -7.62
C ILE A 229 2.74 -12.81 -7.84
N SER A 230 2.18 -13.70 -7.04
CA SER A 230 0.79 -14.14 -7.21
C SER A 230 -0.18 -12.99 -6.96
N THR A 231 0.04 -12.19 -5.92
CA THR A 231 -0.83 -11.03 -5.65
C THR A 231 -0.69 -9.98 -6.74
N PHE A 232 0.52 -9.66 -7.20
CA PHE A 232 0.70 -8.72 -8.30
C PHE A 232 0.01 -9.20 -9.58
N THR A 233 0.20 -10.47 -9.96
CA THR A 233 -0.42 -11.05 -11.16
C THR A 233 -1.95 -11.04 -11.05
N MET A 234 -2.50 -11.41 -9.90
CA MET A 234 -3.95 -11.35 -9.65
C MET A 234 -4.46 -9.91 -9.76
N GLY A 235 -3.81 -8.94 -9.10
CA GLY A 235 -4.22 -7.54 -9.13
C GLY A 235 -4.18 -6.96 -10.54
N TYR A 236 -3.11 -7.23 -11.29
CA TYR A 236 -2.98 -6.78 -12.66
C TYR A 236 -4.01 -7.43 -13.59
N THR A 237 -4.30 -8.73 -13.40
CA THR A 237 -5.31 -9.44 -14.18
C THR A 237 -6.71 -8.86 -13.93
N ILE A 238 -7.04 -8.53 -12.69
CA ILE A 238 -8.29 -7.84 -12.35
C ILE A 238 -8.38 -6.50 -13.08
N LEU A 239 -7.31 -5.69 -13.05
CA LEU A 239 -7.28 -4.43 -13.80
C LEU A 239 -7.41 -4.64 -15.31
N LEU A 240 -6.72 -5.63 -15.87
CA LEU A 240 -6.80 -5.94 -17.30
C LEU A 240 -8.23 -6.31 -17.69
N ILE A 241 -8.87 -7.22 -16.95
CA ILE A 241 -10.26 -7.61 -17.21
C ILE A 241 -11.20 -6.41 -17.05
N HIS A 242 -11.04 -5.64 -15.97
CA HIS A 242 -11.92 -4.52 -15.68
C HIS A 242 -11.76 -3.35 -16.67
N GLN A 243 -10.53 -2.89 -16.88
CA GLN A 243 -10.20 -1.68 -17.65
C GLN A 243 -10.07 -1.93 -19.16
N VAL A 244 -9.76 -3.15 -19.58
CA VAL A 244 -9.59 -3.49 -21.02
C VAL A 244 -10.78 -4.31 -21.53
N ILE A 245 -11.30 -5.26 -20.74
CA ILE A 245 -12.37 -6.14 -21.22
C ILE A 245 -13.76 -5.54 -20.99
N PHE A 246 -14.03 -5.11 -19.76
CA PHE A 246 -15.34 -4.63 -19.29
C PHE A 246 -15.39 -3.13 -19.06
N ASN A 247 -14.52 -2.38 -19.73
CA ASN A 247 -14.44 -0.93 -19.59
C ASN A 247 -15.83 -0.27 -19.68
N GLY A 248 -16.17 0.56 -18.69
CA GLY A 248 -17.47 1.25 -18.60
C GLY A 248 -18.68 0.37 -18.32
N LYS A 249 -18.55 -0.97 -18.27
CA LYS A 249 -19.68 -1.89 -18.07
C LYS A 249 -19.96 -2.23 -16.60
N MET A 250 -19.05 -1.91 -15.68
CA MET A 250 -19.19 -2.25 -14.25
C MET A 250 -19.98 -1.23 -13.43
N GLY A 251 -20.43 -0.12 -14.05
CA GLY A 251 -21.29 0.88 -13.42
C GLY A 251 -20.74 1.37 -12.07
N THR A 252 -21.56 1.26 -11.03
CA THR A 252 -21.29 1.73 -9.65
C THR A 252 -20.20 0.92 -8.91
N PHE A 253 -19.75 -0.21 -9.46
CA PHE A 253 -18.67 -1.02 -8.86
C PHE A 253 -17.28 -0.71 -9.42
N GLY A 254 -17.16 0.19 -10.41
CA GLY A 254 -15.88 0.47 -11.07
C GLY A 254 -14.75 0.80 -10.08
N VAL A 255 -14.95 1.82 -9.24
CA VAL A 255 -13.93 2.25 -8.27
C VAL A 255 -13.65 1.15 -7.23
N SER A 256 -14.67 0.41 -6.79
CA SER A 256 -14.48 -0.72 -5.86
C SER A 256 -13.60 -1.82 -6.46
N ILE A 257 -13.78 -2.11 -7.76
CA ILE A 257 -12.96 -3.09 -8.48
C ILE A 257 -11.53 -2.57 -8.65
N ASP A 258 -11.32 -1.27 -8.86
CA ASP A 258 -9.98 -0.66 -8.97
C ASP A 258 -9.18 -0.70 -7.64
N VAL A 259 -9.87 -0.65 -6.49
CA VAL A 259 -9.23 -0.69 -5.16
C VAL A 259 -8.64 -2.06 -4.83
N VAL A 260 -9.26 -3.16 -5.28
CA VAL A 260 -8.80 -4.53 -4.99
C VAL A 260 -7.37 -4.79 -5.53
N PRO A 261 -7.04 -4.48 -6.80
CA PRO A 261 -5.69 -4.50 -7.34
C PRO A 261 -4.67 -3.71 -6.52
N ILE A 262 -5.03 -2.51 -6.07
CA ILE A 262 -4.14 -1.66 -5.25
C ILE A 262 -3.73 -2.41 -3.98
N MET A 263 -4.68 -3.06 -3.31
CA MET A 263 -4.39 -3.89 -2.13
C MET A 263 -3.48 -5.08 -2.47
N LEU A 264 -3.70 -5.72 -3.61
CA LEU A 264 -2.90 -6.85 -4.09
C LEU A 264 -1.46 -6.45 -4.51
N PHE A 265 -1.21 -5.18 -4.78
CA PHE A 265 0.15 -4.66 -5.03
C PHE A 265 0.92 -4.35 -3.74
N ILE A 266 0.27 -4.25 -2.57
CA ILE A 266 0.96 -3.92 -1.31
C ILE A 266 2.16 -4.84 -1.00
N PRO A 267 2.09 -6.18 -1.18
CA PRO A 267 3.21 -7.07 -0.88
C PRO A 267 4.50 -6.73 -1.63
N ILE A 268 4.43 -6.46 -2.94
CA ILE A 268 5.63 -6.17 -3.74
C ILE A 268 6.31 -4.86 -3.30
N TYR A 269 5.53 -3.84 -2.92
CA TYR A 269 6.06 -2.58 -2.37
C TYR A 269 6.65 -2.77 -0.97
N LYS A 270 6.06 -3.62 -0.13
CA LYS A 270 6.62 -3.95 1.20
C LYS A 270 8.01 -4.58 1.12
N THR A 271 8.28 -5.41 0.11
CA THR A 271 9.62 -6.00 -0.08
C THR A 271 10.67 -4.92 -0.36
N LYS A 272 10.32 -3.88 -1.13
CA LYS A 272 11.22 -2.74 -1.38
C LYS A 272 11.50 -1.94 -0.11
N LEU A 273 10.49 -1.73 0.74
CA LEU A 273 10.65 -1.02 2.02
C LEU A 273 11.59 -1.76 2.98
N ILE A 274 11.66 -3.10 2.92
CA ILE A 274 12.58 -3.87 3.77
C ILE A 274 14.04 -3.58 3.41
N ALA A 275 14.38 -3.50 2.12
CA ALA A 275 15.74 -3.13 1.70
C ALA A 275 16.14 -1.74 2.20
N LYS A 276 15.23 -0.76 2.11
CA LYS A 276 15.44 0.58 2.67
C LYS A 276 15.67 0.57 4.18
N LYS A 277 14.84 -0.17 4.93
CA LYS A 277 14.98 -0.29 6.40
C LYS A 277 16.30 -0.94 6.81
N LYS A 278 16.79 -1.92 6.04
CA LYS A 278 18.12 -2.50 6.28
C LYS A 278 19.23 -1.47 6.08
N LEU A 279 19.15 -0.66 5.03
CA LEU A 279 20.10 0.42 4.78
C LEU A 279 20.07 1.49 5.89
N GLU A 280 18.88 1.88 6.35
CA GLU A 280 18.69 2.77 7.51
C GLU A 280 19.34 2.21 8.79
N SER A 281 19.22 0.90 9.02
CA SER A 281 19.86 0.24 10.16
C SER A 281 21.39 0.27 10.06
N ILE A 282 21.95 0.10 8.86
CA ILE A 282 23.40 0.17 8.64
C ILE A 282 23.91 1.58 8.85
N TYR A 283 23.21 2.58 8.30
CA TYR A 283 23.54 3.99 8.52
C TYR A 283 23.60 4.34 10.01
N ARG A 284 22.64 3.87 10.83
CA ARG A 284 22.68 4.05 12.29
C ARG A 284 23.90 3.40 12.93
N LYS A 285 24.27 2.18 12.53
CA LYS A 285 25.48 1.50 13.04
C LYS A 285 26.75 2.27 12.68
N TYR A 286 26.83 2.80 11.46
CA TYR A 286 27.97 3.60 11.02
C TYR A 286 28.07 4.92 11.80
N LYS A 287 26.96 5.66 11.97
CA LYS A 287 26.93 6.91 12.74
C LYS A 287 27.32 6.75 14.21
N VAL A 288 27.15 5.57 14.81
CA VAL A 288 27.60 5.29 16.19
C VAL A 288 29.10 4.97 16.26
N ARG A 289 29.71 4.54 15.15
CA ARG A 289 31.13 4.17 15.07
C ARG A 289 32.04 5.33 14.65
N VAL A 290 31.47 6.41 14.11
CA VAL A 290 32.16 7.65 13.71
C VAL A 290 31.81 8.75 14.71
#